data_AF-A0A951G652-F1
#
_entry.id   AF-A0A951G652-F1
#
_cell.length_a   1.000
_cell.length_b   1.000
_cell.length_c   1.000
_cell.angle_alpha   90.00
_cell.angle_beta   90.00
_cell.angle_gamma   90.00
#
_symmetry.space_group_name_H-M   'P 1'
#
loop_
_entity.id
_entity.type
_entity.pdbx_description
1 polymer ?
#
loop_
_entity_poly.entity_id
_entity_poly.type
_entity_poly.pdbx_seq_one_letter_code
_entity_poly.pdbx_strand_id
1 'polypeptide(L)'
;MKIGVIGAGRIGGNCARQAINAGHEVMLSFSRDPSKLDALAAELGSDRASVGSPAEAVAFGEVVILSVPWGAIPEALLAAGDLDGKIVVDTTNQFGAGPKPRAGETAASFNAARMPGARYVKSFNTLTSRFQADAAGRSAEDRVVQWICGDDEEAKALVAGLIEDMGYVPVDLGGTEACAVMEAPRRPGSVYGEEYRATDAQAVVDAVRAGAEIPPTPAYR
;
A
#
# COMPACT_ATOMS: atom_id res chain seq x y z
N MET A 1 16.55 -4.06 -0.44
CA MET A 1 15.77 -5.04 0.33
C MET A 1 14.95 -5.90 -0.61
N LYS A 2 14.45 -7.04 -0.14
CA LYS A 2 13.62 -7.97 -0.91
C LYS A 2 12.14 -7.72 -0.63
N ILE A 3 11.34 -7.62 -1.69
CA ILE A 3 9.91 -7.31 -1.59
C ILE A 3 9.09 -8.38 -2.32
N GLY A 4 8.20 -9.04 -1.59
CA GLY A 4 7.19 -9.92 -2.19
C GLY A 4 5.99 -9.09 -2.64
N VAL A 5 5.50 -9.28 -3.86
CA VAL A 5 4.31 -8.59 -4.37
C VAL A 5 3.23 -9.63 -4.68
N ILE A 6 2.18 -9.66 -3.86
CA ILE A 6 1.00 -10.51 -4.06
C ILE A 6 -0.05 -9.67 -4.80
N GLY A 7 -0.16 -9.89 -6.11
CA GLY A 7 -1.05 -9.14 -6.98
C GLY A 7 -0.31 -8.02 -7.71
N ALA A 8 0.28 -8.35 -8.86
CA ALA A 8 0.98 -7.39 -9.72
C ALA A 8 0.05 -6.68 -10.73
N GLY A 9 -1.12 -6.23 -10.24
CA GLY A 9 -2.05 -5.42 -11.02
C GLY A 9 -1.53 -4.00 -11.25
N ARG A 10 -2.43 -3.03 -11.47
CA ARG A 10 -2.01 -1.63 -11.69
C ARG A 10 -1.23 -1.05 -10.50
N ILE A 11 -1.76 -1.17 -9.27
CA ILE A 11 -1.09 -0.66 -8.06
C ILE A 11 0.16 -1.49 -7.73
N GLY A 12 0.03 -2.81 -7.55
CA GLY A 12 1.17 -3.67 -7.23
C GLY A 12 2.28 -3.64 -8.27
N GLY A 13 1.93 -3.53 -9.56
CA GLY A 13 2.92 -3.35 -10.63
C GLY A 13 3.58 -1.98 -10.62
N ASN A 14 2.90 -0.90 -10.21
CA ASN A 14 3.55 0.38 -9.97
C ASN A 14 4.52 0.29 -8.79
N CYS A 15 4.10 -0.35 -7.69
CA CYS A 15 4.97 -0.54 -6.53
C CYS A 15 6.23 -1.33 -6.91
N ALA A 16 6.08 -2.41 -7.69
CA ALA A 16 7.21 -3.18 -8.18
C ALA A 16 8.17 -2.35 -9.05
N ARG A 17 7.64 -1.51 -9.96
CA ARG A 17 8.46 -0.58 -10.76
C ARG A 17 9.25 0.39 -9.90
N GLN A 18 8.60 1.04 -8.94
CA GLN A 18 9.30 2.01 -8.08
C GLN A 18 10.30 1.33 -7.15
N ALA A 19 9.97 0.14 -6.66
CA ALA A 19 10.91 -0.64 -5.86
C ALA A 19 12.19 -0.98 -6.65
N ILE A 20 12.06 -1.41 -7.91
CA ILE A 20 13.20 -1.71 -8.78
C ILE A 20 14.01 -0.46 -9.12
N ASN A 21 13.33 0.65 -9.41
CA ASN A 21 13.98 1.94 -9.67
C ASN A 21 14.80 2.43 -8.47
N ALA A 22 14.31 2.21 -7.25
CA ALA A 22 15.00 2.52 -6.01
C ALA A 22 16.10 1.50 -5.63
N GLY A 23 16.23 0.42 -6.40
CA GLY A 23 17.30 -0.55 -6.25
C GLY A 23 16.98 -1.78 -5.39
N HIS A 24 15.71 -1.98 -5.03
CA HIS A 24 15.25 -3.17 -4.35
C HIS A 24 15.06 -4.35 -5.31
N GLU A 25 14.91 -5.56 -4.75
CA GLU A 25 14.57 -6.77 -5.50
C GLU A 25 13.10 -7.13 -5.26
N VAL A 26 12.40 -7.62 -6.29
CA VAL A 26 10.98 -7.93 -6.25
C VAL A 26 10.68 -9.35 -6.71
N MET A 27 9.77 -10.03 -5.99
CA MET A 27 9.17 -11.27 -6.46
C MET A 27 7.67 -11.05 -6.70
N LEU A 28 7.27 -11.12 -7.96
CA LEU A 28 5.89 -10.96 -8.40
C LEU A 28 5.14 -12.28 -8.27
N SER A 29 3.92 -12.24 -7.74
CA SER A 29 3.06 -13.40 -7.59
C SER A 29 1.58 -13.05 -7.73
N PHE A 30 0.73 -14.08 -7.68
CA PHE A 30 -0.72 -13.98 -7.65
C PHE A 30 -1.31 -13.23 -8.85
N SER A 31 -1.34 -13.90 -10.01
CA SER A 31 -2.03 -13.44 -11.20
C SER A 31 -2.98 -14.51 -11.72
N ARG A 32 -4.13 -14.06 -12.22
CA ARG A 32 -5.05 -14.91 -13.01
C ARG A 32 -4.49 -15.27 -14.39
N ASP A 33 -3.46 -14.55 -14.81
CA ASP A 33 -2.76 -14.73 -16.08
C ASP A 33 -1.25 -14.67 -15.80
N PRO A 34 -0.58 -15.82 -15.60
CA PRO A 34 0.84 -15.88 -15.27
C PRO A 34 1.74 -15.17 -16.29
N SER A 35 1.36 -15.17 -17.57
CA SER A 35 2.15 -14.53 -18.64
C SER A 35 2.35 -13.02 -18.42
N LYS A 36 1.43 -12.37 -17.68
CA LYS A 36 1.58 -10.96 -17.30
C LYS A 36 2.63 -10.73 -16.24
N LEU A 37 2.86 -11.71 -15.36
CA LEU A 37 3.94 -11.64 -14.37
C LEU A 37 5.29 -11.77 -15.08
N ASP A 38 5.40 -12.71 -16.02
CA ASP A 38 6.62 -12.90 -16.81
C ASP A 38 6.93 -11.65 -17.65
N ALA A 39 5.91 -11.09 -18.31
CA ALA A 39 6.05 -9.85 -19.08
C ALA A 39 6.48 -8.67 -18.20
N LEU A 40 5.92 -8.54 -16.99
CA LEU A 40 6.30 -7.48 -16.06
C LEU A 40 7.71 -7.70 -15.51
N ALA A 41 8.10 -8.93 -15.15
CA ALA A 41 9.46 -9.21 -14.71
C ALA A 41 10.49 -8.92 -15.80
N ALA A 42 10.18 -9.25 -17.06
CA ALA A 42 11.01 -8.92 -18.21
C ALA A 42 11.11 -7.39 -18.43
N GLU A 43 10.01 -6.65 -18.27
CA GLU A 43 9.99 -5.18 -18.32
C GLU A 43 10.89 -4.54 -17.24
N LEU A 44 10.88 -5.11 -16.02
CA LEU A 44 11.63 -4.61 -14.86
C LEU A 44 13.13 -4.92 -14.90
N GLY A 45 13.55 -5.83 -15.78
CA GLY A 45 14.92 -6.34 -15.83
C GLY A 45 15.12 -7.55 -14.91
N SER A 46 15.55 -8.66 -15.53
CA SER A 46 15.60 -10.01 -14.94
C SER A 46 16.43 -10.16 -13.66
N ASP A 47 17.38 -9.25 -13.42
CA ASP A 47 18.39 -9.46 -12.38
C ASP A 47 17.87 -9.11 -10.97
N ARG A 48 16.80 -8.33 -10.89
CA ARG A 48 16.17 -7.93 -9.62
C ARG A 48 14.68 -8.20 -9.56
N ALA A 49 14.08 -8.71 -10.63
CA ALA A 49 12.67 -9.07 -10.69
C ALA A 49 12.50 -10.55 -11.05
N SER A 50 11.81 -11.30 -10.20
CA SER A 50 11.47 -12.71 -10.44
C SER A 50 9.97 -12.95 -10.29
N VAL A 51 9.50 -14.10 -10.76
CA VAL A 51 8.11 -14.55 -10.63
C VAL A 51 8.08 -15.81 -9.76
N GLY A 52 7.09 -15.91 -8.88
CA GLY A 52 6.90 -17.08 -8.02
C GLY A 52 5.45 -17.22 -7.55
N SER A 53 5.22 -18.24 -6.74
CA SER A 53 3.98 -18.40 -5.97
C SER A 53 3.87 -17.35 -4.85
N PRO A 54 2.67 -17.10 -4.31
CA PRO A 54 2.51 -16.15 -3.20
C PRO A 54 3.29 -16.57 -1.95
N ALA A 55 3.35 -17.86 -1.64
CA ALA A 55 4.18 -18.38 -0.55
C ALA A 55 5.69 -18.12 -0.77
N GLU A 56 6.19 -18.30 -2.00
CA GLU A 56 7.58 -17.95 -2.34
C GLU A 56 7.83 -16.45 -2.21
N ALA A 57 6.86 -15.60 -2.63
CA ALA A 57 6.96 -14.15 -2.48
C ALA A 57 7.01 -13.72 -1.01
N VAL A 58 6.23 -14.36 -0.13
CA VAL A 58 6.28 -14.15 1.33
C VAL A 58 7.61 -14.58 1.92
N ALA A 59 8.12 -15.75 1.53
CA ALA A 59 9.41 -16.25 2.00
C ALA A 59 10.58 -15.34 1.55
N PHE A 60 10.52 -14.88 0.30
CA PHE A 60 11.49 -13.97 -0.31
C PHE A 60 11.51 -12.58 0.34
N GLY A 61 10.32 -12.01 0.58
CA GLY A 61 10.16 -10.63 1.02
C GLY A 61 10.51 -10.41 2.48
N GLU A 62 11.27 -9.35 2.74
CA GLU A 62 11.34 -8.67 4.04
C GLU A 62 10.04 -7.88 4.28
N VAL A 63 9.50 -7.32 3.19
CA VAL A 63 8.17 -6.69 3.11
C VAL A 63 7.33 -7.42 2.06
N VAL A 64 6.04 -7.59 2.35
CA VAL A 64 5.06 -8.16 1.42
C VAL A 64 4.03 -7.10 1.08
N ILE A 65 3.89 -6.75 -0.20
CA ILE A 65 2.85 -5.87 -0.71
C ILE A 65 1.65 -6.72 -1.12
N LEU A 66 0.52 -6.57 -0.44
CA LEU A 66 -0.76 -7.18 -0.80
C LEU A 66 -1.58 -6.20 -1.64
N SER A 67 -1.63 -6.43 -2.95
CA SER A 67 -2.27 -5.56 -3.93
C SER A 67 -3.26 -6.32 -4.82
N VAL A 68 -4.31 -6.86 -4.21
CA VAL A 68 -5.37 -7.60 -4.90
C VAL A 68 -6.73 -6.90 -4.79
N PRO A 69 -7.70 -7.17 -5.68
CA PRO A 69 -9.08 -6.76 -5.46
C PRO A 69 -9.61 -7.32 -4.14
N TRP A 70 -10.47 -6.56 -3.44
CA TRP A 70 -10.97 -6.93 -2.10
C TRP A 70 -11.51 -8.37 -2.00
N GLY A 71 -12.34 -8.77 -2.96
CA GLY A 71 -12.93 -10.11 -2.99
C GLY A 71 -11.92 -11.24 -3.18
N ALA A 72 -10.71 -10.94 -3.66
CA ALA A 72 -9.63 -11.92 -3.87
C ALA A 72 -8.70 -12.04 -2.65
N ILE A 73 -8.83 -11.18 -1.62
CA ILE A 73 -7.99 -11.24 -0.41
C ILE A 73 -8.02 -12.63 0.25
N PRO A 74 -9.18 -13.32 0.45
CA PRO A 74 -9.18 -14.65 1.06
C PRO A 74 -8.32 -15.67 0.31
N GLU A 75 -8.42 -15.70 -1.02
CA GLU A 75 -7.65 -16.61 -1.87
C GLU A 75 -6.17 -16.24 -1.88
N ALA A 76 -5.85 -14.95 -1.93
CA ALA A 76 -4.48 -14.44 -1.87
C ALA A 76 -3.80 -14.82 -0.55
N LEU A 77 -4.48 -14.63 0.59
CA LEU A 77 -3.97 -15.00 1.91
C LEU A 77 -3.82 -16.52 2.06
N LEU A 78 -4.77 -17.30 1.55
CA LEU A 78 -4.65 -18.76 1.55
C LEU A 78 -3.42 -19.23 0.77
N ALA A 79 -3.18 -18.65 -0.41
CA ALA A 79 -2.02 -18.98 -1.23
C ALA A 79 -0.70 -18.44 -0.66
N ALA A 80 -0.75 -17.34 0.10
CA ALA A 80 0.40 -16.73 0.76
C ALA A 80 0.92 -17.61 1.91
N GLY A 81 0.03 -18.31 2.60
CA GLY A 81 0.37 -19.13 3.76
C GLY A 81 0.59 -18.28 5.01
N ASP A 82 1.61 -18.64 5.79
CA ASP A 82 1.91 -17.96 7.06
C ASP A 82 2.57 -16.59 6.84
N LEU A 83 2.10 -15.59 7.59
CA LEU A 83 2.59 -14.21 7.56
C LEU A 83 3.23 -13.79 8.89
N ASP A 84 3.46 -14.73 9.81
CA ASP A 84 4.00 -14.42 11.14
C ASP A 84 5.34 -13.66 11.06
N GLY A 85 5.40 -12.55 11.79
CA GLY A 85 6.54 -11.63 11.81
C GLY A 85 6.78 -10.83 10.52
N LYS A 86 6.05 -11.09 9.42
CA LYS A 86 6.22 -10.38 8.15
C LYS A 86 5.58 -9.00 8.20
N ILE A 87 6.27 -8.01 7.65
CA ILE A 87 5.68 -6.70 7.39
C ILE A 87 4.81 -6.82 6.14
N VAL A 88 3.51 -6.54 6.29
CA VAL A 88 2.54 -6.60 5.18
C VAL A 88 2.01 -5.21 4.91
N VAL A 89 2.25 -4.71 3.70
CA VAL A 89 1.70 -3.45 3.18
C VAL A 89 0.41 -3.74 2.41
N ASP A 90 -0.73 -3.40 3.00
CA ASP A 90 -2.05 -3.56 2.40
C ASP A 90 -2.43 -2.33 1.56
N THR A 91 -2.49 -2.52 0.24
CA THR A 91 -2.88 -1.45 -0.72
C THR A 91 -4.36 -1.52 -1.11
N THR A 92 -5.14 -2.38 -0.48
CA THR A 92 -6.50 -2.73 -0.92
C THR A 92 -7.53 -1.71 -0.43
N ASN A 93 -8.66 -1.66 -1.14
CA ASN A 93 -9.83 -0.87 -0.78
C ASN A 93 -11.07 -1.78 -0.81
N GLN A 94 -12.01 -1.57 0.11
CA GLN A 94 -13.26 -2.35 0.22
C GLN A 94 -14.21 -1.99 -0.94
N PHE A 95 -13.92 -2.53 -2.13
CA PHE A 95 -14.78 -2.43 -3.31
C PHE A 95 -15.37 -3.79 -3.69
N GLY A 96 -16.66 -3.80 -3.97
CA GLY A 96 -17.36 -4.97 -4.51
C GLY A 96 -17.66 -6.04 -3.44
N ALA A 97 -17.62 -7.30 -3.88
CA ALA A 97 -18.00 -8.46 -3.08
C ALA A 97 -16.88 -8.92 -2.14
N GLY A 98 -17.25 -9.75 -1.16
CA GLY A 98 -16.34 -10.33 -0.17
C GLY A 98 -16.77 -10.00 1.26
N PRO A 99 -16.06 -10.55 2.27
CA PRO A 99 -16.28 -10.23 3.68
C PRO A 99 -16.15 -8.72 3.93
N LYS A 100 -17.02 -8.16 4.77
CA LYS A 100 -17.03 -6.71 5.05
C LYS A 100 -16.71 -6.44 6.52
N PRO A 101 -16.06 -5.30 6.83
CA PRO A 101 -15.93 -4.82 8.20
C PRO A 101 -17.31 -4.65 8.85
N ARG A 102 -17.37 -4.78 10.16
CA ARG A 102 -18.57 -4.45 10.94
C ARG A 102 -18.78 -2.93 10.96
N ALA A 103 -19.98 -2.50 11.33
CA ALA A 103 -20.23 -1.07 11.53
C ALA A 103 -19.27 -0.50 12.60
N GLY A 104 -18.55 0.57 12.24
CA GLY A 104 -17.55 1.21 13.10
C GLY A 104 -16.15 0.58 13.06
N GLU A 105 -15.96 -0.53 12.35
CA GLU A 105 -14.65 -1.15 12.13
C GLU A 105 -14.05 -0.64 10.81
N THR A 106 -12.76 -0.29 10.80
CA THR A 106 -12.09 0.12 9.57
C THR A 106 -11.76 -1.11 8.71
N ALA A 107 -11.70 -0.92 7.39
CA ALA A 107 -11.20 -1.92 6.45
C ALA A 107 -9.76 -2.35 6.79
N ALA A 108 -8.97 -1.45 7.39
CA ALA A 108 -7.62 -1.73 7.85
C ALA A 108 -7.61 -2.70 9.03
N SER A 109 -8.33 -2.38 10.12
CA SER A 109 -8.43 -3.25 11.30
C SER A 109 -9.04 -4.60 10.93
N PHE A 110 -10.04 -4.60 10.05
CA PHE A 110 -10.66 -5.83 9.55
C PHE A 110 -9.67 -6.74 8.79
N ASN A 111 -8.82 -6.16 7.93
CA ASN A 111 -7.80 -6.94 7.22
C ASN A 111 -6.64 -7.34 8.13
N ALA A 112 -6.21 -6.48 9.05
CA ALA A 112 -5.17 -6.80 10.04
C ALA A 112 -5.57 -8.04 10.86
N ALA A 113 -6.82 -8.11 11.33
CA ALA A 113 -7.34 -9.28 12.05
C ALA A 113 -7.35 -10.59 11.22
N ARG A 114 -7.27 -10.50 9.89
CA ARG A 114 -7.24 -11.65 8.97
C ARG A 114 -5.81 -12.04 8.59
N MET A 115 -4.80 -11.33 9.09
CA MET A 115 -3.39 -11.59 8.88
C MET A 115 -2.69 -11.74 10.25
N PRO A 116 -3.11 -12.70 11.08
CA PRO A 116 -2.55 -12.86 12.42
C PRO A 116 -1.03 -13.09 12.35
N GLY A 117 -0.29 -12.46 13.27
CA GLY A 117 1.17 -12.50 13.30
C GLY A 117 1.86 -11.52 12.34
N ALA A 118 1.17 -11.02 11.32
CA ALA A 118 1.72 -10.02 10.43
C ALA A 118 1.83 -8.66 11.12
N ARG A 119 2.93 -7.95 10.82
CA ARG A 119 3.14 -6.54 11.19
C ARG A 119 2.47 -5.68 10.13
N TYR A 120 1.17 -5.45 10.30
CA TYR A 120 0.30 -4.85 9.29
C TYR A 120 0.52 -3.33 9.16
N VAL A 121 0.65 -2.86 7.91
CA VAL A 121 0.69 -1.45 7.54
C VAL A 121 -0.23 -1.21 6.35
N LYS A 122 -1.04 -0.15 6.38
CA LYS A 122 -1.86 0.26 5.23
C LYS A 122 -1.22 1.47 4.56
N SER A 123 -1.02 1.36 3.25
CA SER A 123 -0.51 2.47 2.42
C SER A 123 -0.79 2.22 0.93
N PHE A 124 -0.44 3.17 0.06
CA PHE A 124 -0.63 3.11 -1.40
C PHE A 124 -2.08 2.90 -1.88
N ASN A 125 -3.07 2.93 -0.99
CA ASN A 125 -4.47 2.69 -1.35
C ASN A 125 -5.22 3.98 -1.76
N THR A 126 -4.69 5.16 -1.43
CA THR A 126 -5.41 6.45 -1.58
C THR A 126 -5.26 7.09 -2.96
N LEU A 127 -4.18 6.83 -3.69
CA LEU A 127 -3.96 7.39 -5.01
C LEU A 127 -4.52 6.47 -6.11
N THR A 128 -5.07 7.05 -7.16
CA THR A 128 -5.41 6.26 -8.36
C THR A 128 -4.14 5.72 -9.00
N SER A 129 -4.18 4.53 -9.59
CA SER A 129 -2.98 3.91 -10.16
C SER A 129 -2.30 4.73 -11.25
N ARG A 130 -3.06 5.51 -12.02
CA ARG A 130 -2.48 6.39 -13.05
C ARG A 130 -1.72 7.54 -12.37
N PHE A 131 -2.38 8.26 -11.48
CA PHE A 131 -1.77 9.37 -10.78
C PHE A 131 -0.57 8.95 -9.93
N GLN A 132 -0.67 7.80 -9.26
CA GLN A 132 0.45 7.20 -8.51
C GLN A 132 1.69 7.02 -9.39
N ALA A 133 1.53 6.44 -10.59
CA ALA A 133 2.64 6.25 -11.53
C ALA A 133 3.21 7.60 -12.00
N ASP A 134 2.34 8.55 -12.35
CA ASP A 134 2.74 9.88 -12.82
C ASP A 134 3.49 10.69 -11.74
N ALA A 135 3.14 10.50 -10.46
CA ALA A 135 3.70 11.26 -9.35
C ALA A 135 5.05 10.74 -8.82
N ALA A 136 5.40 9.47 -9.07
CA ALA A 136 6.57 8.82 -8.46
C ALA A 136 7.91 9.48 -8.79
N GLY A 137 8.02 10.11 -9.96
CA GLY A 137 9.24 10.78 -10.42
C GLY A 137 9.34 12.25 -10.04
N ARG A 138 8.37 12.79 -9.30
CA ARG A 138 8.40 14.19 -8.86
C ARG A 138 9.48 14.38 -7.80
N SER A 139 10.09 15.56 -7.78
CA SER A 139 11.21 15.88 -6.89
C SER A 139 10.86 17.02 -5.93
N ALA A 140 11.68 17.14 -4.86
CA ALA A 140 11.60 18.22 -3.88
C ALA A 140 10.16 18.46 -3.36
N GLU A 141 9.66 19.70 -3.41
CA GLU A 141 8.34 20.09 -2.91
C GLU A 141 7.16 19.52 -3.70
N ASP A 142 7.38 18.95 -4.89
CA ASP A 142 6.32 18.35 -5.71
C ASP A 142 6.08 16.87 -5.39
N ARG A 143 6.88 16.28 -4.48
CA ARG A 143 6.67 14.90 -4.03
C ARG A 143 5.31 14.76 -3.33
N VAL A 144 4.58 13.74 -3.76
CA VAL A 144 3.22 13.46 -3.29
C VAL A 144 3.26 12.58 -2.05
N VAL A 145 2.35 12.84 -1.12
CA VAL A 145 2.16 12.07 0.11
C VAL A 145 1.60 10.67 -0.18
N GLN A 146 2.18 9.66 0.46
CA GLN A 146 1.55 8.38 0.71
C GLN A 146 1.24 8.27 2.21
N TRP A 147 -0.03 8.12 2.51
CA TRP A 147 -0.48 7.97 3.89
C TRP A 147 -0.14 6.59 4.43
N ILE A 148 0.18 6.53 5.72
CA ILE A 148 0.51 5.33 6.46
C ILE A 148 -0.44 5.25 7.66
N CYS A 149 -0.92 4.07 7.96
CA CYS A 149 -1.49 3.76 9.27
C CYS A 149 -1.27 2.27 9.59
N GLY A 150 -1.19 1.95 10.88
CA GLY A 150 -0.83 0.63 11.39
C GLY A 150 -0.43 0.71 12.87
N ASP A 151 -0.55 -0.41 13.58
CA ASP A 151 -0.36 -0.44 15.05
C ASP A 151 1.08 -0.79 15.46
N ASP A 152 1.95 -1.17 14.51
CA ASP A 152 3.37 -1.47 14.74
C ASP A 152 4.25 -0.31 14.25
N GLU A 153 4.80 0.46 15.20
CA GLU A 153 5.59 1.67 14.93
C GLU A 153 6.88 1.38 14.15
N GLU A 154 7.56 0.27 14.44
CA GLU A 154 8.78 -0.12 13.73
C GLU A 154 8.48 -0.55 12.29
N ALA A 155 7.38 -1.28 12.07
CA ALA A 155 6.94 -1.66 10.72
C ALA A 155 6.55 -0.42 9.91
N LYS A 156 5.82 0.53 10.51
CA LYS A 156 5.52 1.82 9.88
C LYS A 156 6.78 2.59 9.52
N ALA A 157 7.78 2.63 10.40
CA ALA A 157 9.05 3.32 10.14
C ALA A 157 9.81 2.69 8.95
N LEU A 158 9.85 1.36 8.86
CA LEU A 158 10.47 0.67 7.73
C LEU A 158 9.71 0.94 6.43
N VAL A 159 8.37 0.87 6.46
CA VAL A 159 7.53 1.17 5.30
C VAL A 159 7.63 2.64 4.89
N ALA A 160 7.81 3.57 5.84
CA ALA A 160 8.07 4.97 5.54
C ALA A 160 9.36 5.15 4.74
N GLY A 161 10.45 4.50 5.14
CA GLY A 161 11.70 4.48 4.36
C GLY A 161 11.50 3.90 2.95
N LEU A 162 10.75 2.81 2.82
CA LEU A 162 10.41 2.24 1.50
C LEU A 162 9.60 3.22 0.63
N ILE A 163 8.65 3.94 1.22
CA ILE A 163 7.86 4.97 0.52
C ILE A 163 8.76 6.13 0.06
N GLU A 164 9.75 6.53 0.86
CA GLU A 164 10.73 7.54 0.50
C GLU A 164 11.61 7.10 -0.66
N ASP A 165 12.14 5.88 -0.60
CA ASP A 165 12.93 5.24 -1.65
C ASP A 165 12.13 5.18 -2.97
N MET A 166 10.83 4.89 -2.88
CA MET A 166 9.90 4.83 -4.02
C MET A 166 9.44 6.22 -4.54
N GLY A 167 9.99 7.32 -4.01
CA GLY A 167 9.80 8.68 -4.53
C GLY A 167 8.68 9.50 -3.88
N TYR A 168 7.99 8.98 -2.86
CA TYR A 168 6.84 9.64 -2.22
C TYR A 168 7.19 10.19 -0.83
N VAL A 169 6.33 11.04 -0.26
CA VAL A 169 6.47 11.48 1.14
C VAL A 169 5.64 10.59 2.06
N PRO A 170 6.23 9.82 2.98
CA PRO A 170 5.45 9.06 3.95
C PRO A 170 4.84 9.99 4.99
N VAL A 171 3.56 9.81 5.30
CA VAL A 171 2.91 10.54 6.41
C VAL A 171 2.06 9.59 7.23
N ASP A 172 2.41 9.43 8.50
CA ASP A 172 1.73 8.53 9.43
C ASP A 172 0.51 9.20 10.10
N LEU A 173 -0.64 8.55 9.96
CA LEU A 173 -1.91 8.93 10.55
C LEU A 173 -2.18 8.26 11.91
N GLY A 174 -1.38 7.26 12.30
CA GLY A 174 -1.50 6.52 13.56
C GLY A 174 -1.92 5.06 13.37
N GLY A 175 -2.67 4.54 14.33
CA GLY A 175 -3.11 3.14 14.36
C GLY A 175 -4.15 2.78 13.29
N THR A 176 -4.55 1.51 13.25
CA THR A 176 -5.52 0.99 12.27
C THR A 176 -6.90 1.66 12.35
N GLU A 177 -7.25 2.20 13.52
CA GLU A 177 -8.47 2.99 13.72
C GLU A 177 -8.44 4.34 12.97
N ALA A 178 -7.26 4.95 12.81
CA ALA A 178 -7.09 6.22 12.10
C ALA A 178 -7.21 6.05 10.57
N CYS A 179 -7.12 4.83 10.06
CA CYS A 179 -7.20 4.53 8.62
C CYS A 179 -8.55 4.86 7.98
N ALA A 180 -9.61 5.14 8.76
CA ALA A 180 -10.95 5.41 8.24
C ALA A 180 -10.96 6.51 7.17
N VAL A 181 -10.10 7.53 7.32
CA VAL A 181 -9.99 8.66 6.37
C VAL A 181 -9.33 8.27 5.05
N MET A 182 -8.62 7.14 5.00
CA MET A 182 -8.01 6.59 3.78
C MET A 182 -8.96 5.70 2.99
N GLU A 183 -10.15 5.40 3.52
CA GLU A 183 -11.08 4.46 2.89
C GLU A 183 -11.83 5.05 1.70
N ALA A 184 -12.02 4.22 0.68
CA ALA A 184 -12.89 4.54 -0.43
C ALA A 184 -14.38 4.42 -0.07
N PRO A 185 -15.29 5.11 -0.78
CA PRO A 185 -15.05 6.06 -1.87
C PRO A 185 -14.59 7.44 -1.37
N ARG A 186 -14.13 8.27 -2.32
CA ARG A 186 -13.81 9.69 -2.06
C ARG A 186 -15.05 10.38 -1.49
N ARG A 187 -14.89 11.01 -0.32
CA ARG A 187 -15.94 11.71 0.43
C ARG A 187 -15.36 12.90 1.21
N PRO A 188 -16.20 13.86 1.66
CA PRO A 188 -15.76 14.89 2.60
C PRO A 188 -15.09 14.28 3.83
N GLY A 189 -13.97 14.86 4.27
CA GLY A 189 -13.19 14.35 5.40
C GLY A 189 -12.39 13.07 5.11
N SER A 190 -12.15 12.73 3.84
CA SER A 190 -11.26 11.63 3.45
C SER A 190 -10.05 12.14 2.66
N VAL A 191 -8.94 11.40 2.75
CA VAL A 191 -7.74 11.63 1.93
C VAL A 191 -7.71 10.72 0.69
N TYR A 192 -8.70 9.84 0.54
CA TYR A 192 -8.80 8.94 -0.61
C TYR A 192 -9.12 9.71 -1.90
N GLY A 193 -8.28 9.54 -2.92
CA GLY A 193 -8.41 10.19 -4.22
C GLY A 193 -7.97 11.65 -4.24
N GLU A 194 -7.29 12.10 -3.19
CA GLU A 194 -6.79 13.46 -3.02
C GLU A 194 -5.26 13.48 -3.11
N GLU A 195 -4.71 14.55 -3.68
CA GLU A 195 -3.28 14.82 -3.66
C GLU A 195 -2.94 15.64 -2.41
N TYR A 196 -1.84 15.31 -1.76
CA TYR A 196 -1.26 16.13 -0.69
C TYR A 196 0.25 16.25 -0.90
N ARG A 197 0.79 17.43 -0.60
CA ARG A 197 2.23 17.69 -0.46
C ARG A 197 2.60 17.72 1.02
N ALA A 198 3.89 17.58 1.31
CA ALA A 198 4.40 17.57 2.68
C ALA A 198 3.96 18.78 3.52
N THR A 199 3.89 19.96 2.88
CA THR A 199 3.50 21.24 3.50
C THR A 199 2.09 21.22 4.09
N ASP A 200 1.19 20.45 3.50
CA ASP A 200 -0.23 20.45 3.83
C ASP A 200 -0.62 19.23 4.67
N ALA A 201 0.23 18.21 4.70
CA ALA A 201 -0.06 16.94 5.34
C ALA A 201 -0.15 17.04 6.87
N GLN A 202 0.62 17.93 7.50
CA GLN A 202 0.61 18.08 8.95
C GLN A 202 -0.77 18.53 9.47
N ALA A 203 -1.44 19.43 8.76
CA ALA A 203 -2.77 19.89 9.15
C ALA A 203 -3.81 18.75 9.10
N VAL A 204 -3.64 17.80 8.18
CA VAL A 204 -4.45 16.59 8.11
C VAL A 204 -4.17 15.67 9.31
N VAL A 205 -2.89 15.44 9.64
CA VAL A 205 -2.49 14.62 10.79
C VAL A 205 -3.08 15.19 12.08
N ASP A 206 -2.98 16.49 12.29
CA ASP A 206 -3.49 17.16 13.47
C ASP A 206 -5.03 17.04 13.56
N ALA A 207 -5.73 17.21 12.44
CA ALA A 207 -7.19 17.03 12.38
C ALA A 207 -7.59 15.60 12.72
N VAL A 208 -6.93 14.60 12.14
CA VAL A 208 -7.22 13.18 12.39
C VAL A 208 -7.00 12.83 13.86
N ARG A 209 -5.89 13.27 14.45
CA ARG A 209 -5.59 13.04 15.89
C ARG A 209 -6.58 13.73 16.81
N ALA A 210 -7.07 14.91 16.44
CA ALA A 210 -8.05 15.65 17.21
C ALA A 210 -9.50 15.14 17.01
N GLY A 211 -9.74 14.22 16.08
CA GLY A 211 -11.10 13.85 15.65
C GLY A 211 -11.86 15.02 15.00
N ALA A 212 -11.13 15.98 14.42
CA ALA A 212 -11.66 17.15 13.76
C ALA A 212 -11.84 16.93 12.25
N GLU A 213 -12.54 17.86 11.60
CA GLU A 213 -12.70 17.84 10.15
C GLU A 213 -11.35 18.07 9.45
N ILE A 214 -11.04 17.23 8.44
CA ILE A 214 -9.84 17.40 7.63
C ILE A 214 -9.99 18.70 6.80
N PRO A 215 -8.97 19.58 6.75
CA PRO A 215 -8.99 20.76 5.91
C PRO A 215 -9.27 20.44 4.44
N PRO A 216 -9.86 21.37 3.67
CA PRO A 216 -10.04 21.18 2.23
C PRO A 216 -8.72 20.86 1.53
N THR A 217 -8.74 19.88 0.61
CA THR A 217 -7.56 19.52 -0.18
C THR A 217 -7.04 20.74 -0.93
N PRO A 218 -5.73 21.05 -0.85
CA PRO A 218 -5.15 22.13 -1.63
C PRO A 218 -5.23 21.88 -3.14
N ALA A 219 -5.36 22.95 -3.91
CA ALA A 219 -5.24 22.90 -5.36
C ALA A 219 -3.79 23.19 -5.76
N TYR A 220 -3.07 22.17 -6.21
CA TYR A 220 -1.73 22.34 -6.75
C TYR A 220 -1.80 22.72 -8.23
N ARG A 221 -0.89 23.60 -8.66
CA ARG A 221 -0.76 24.03 -10.05
C ARG A 221 0.13 23.09 -10.84
#